data_AF-A0A1W0E5A7-F1
#
_entry.id   AF-A0A1W0E5A7-F1
#
_cell.length_a   1.000
_cell.length_b   1.000
_cell.length_c   1.000
_cell.angle_alpha   90.00
_cell.angle_beta   90.00
_cell.angle_gamma   90.00
#
_symmetry.space_group_name_H-M   'P 1'
#
loop_
_entity.id
_entity.type
_entity.pdbx_description
1 polymer ?
#
loop_
_entity_poly.entity_id
_entity_poly.type
_entity_poly.pdbx_seq_one_letter_code
_entity_poly.pdbx_strand_id
1 'polypeptide(L)'
;MININSKISDPFYRYKMHEVLCEPEKQHTLIVNLEEIGRDLKRDPANILRFLGLTLGCSTKIAEHNKMPKYLLPGTYDESKLQSTIFEFIDLFVLCNACGNPETFFLVSDGVLMRQCNSCGAVFKQQDHKLNVVFLKDIGNQRFNDKNYEKEMTRDVLKNENCTDIVNLSYKDLKIEDIKNVQDFLLRLENVLESEERPEQIKKFLKEMVKLGVDIEEIEEYFEKPKKDGKRNPLIKNRVKKFLDECE
;
A
#
# COMPACT_ATOMS: atom_id res chain seq x y z
N MET A 1 22.76 13.37 -16.02
CA MET A 1 21.37 12.88 -15.95
C MET A 1 21.32 11.55 -16.66
N ILE A 2 20.87 10.53 -15.94
CA ILE A 2 20.83 9.13 -16.38
C ILE A 2 19.39 8.65 -16.50
N ASN A 3 19.18 7.59 -17.28
CA ASN A 3 17.86 6.99 -17.43
C ASN A 3 17.40 6.40 -16.09
N ILE A 4 16.15 6.66 -15.70
CA ILE A 4 15.58 6.10 -14.46
C ILE A 4 15.52 4.57 -14.55
N ASN A 5 15.11 4.03 -15.71
CA ASN A 5 15.17 2.61 -15.97
C ASN A 5 16.55 2.25 -16.54
N SER A 6 17.39 1.62 -15.72
CA SER A 6 18.76 1.23 -16.07
C SER A 6 18.84 0.23 -17.23
N LYS A 7 17.74 -0.47 -17.53
CA LYS A 7 17.66 -1.46 -18.62
C LYS A 7 17.52 -0.81 -20.00
N ILE A 8 17.21 0.49 -20.04
CA ILE A 8 17.02 1.25 -21.29
C ILE A 8 18.30 2.03 -21.60
N SER A 9 18.91 1.74 -22.75
CA SER A 9 20.14 2.40 -23.23
C SER A 9 19.89 3.60 -24.14
N ASP A 10 18.63 3.95 -24.41
CA ASP A 10 18.28 5.06 -25.32
C ASP A 10 18.69 6.43 -24.72
N PRO A 11 19.57 7.19 -25.39
CA PRO A 11 19.95 8.54 -24.96
C PRO A 11 18.79 9.54 -24.96
N PHE A 12 17.73 9.30 -25.73
CA PHE A 12 16.55 10.16 -25.83
C PHE A 12 15.40 9.71 -24.94
N TYR A 13 15.65 8.76 -24.03
CA TYR A 13 14.64 8.32 -23.08
C TYR A 13 14.10 9.49 -22.26
N ARG A 14 12.77 9.59 -22.20
CA ARG A 14 12.04 10.72 -21.60
C ARG A 14 12.30 10.87 -20.10
N TYR A 15 12.40 9.76 -19.39
CA TYR A 15 12.46 9.74 -17.93
C TYR A 15 13.90 9.62 -17.44
N LYS A 16 14.44 10.75 -16.97
CA LYS A 16 15.81 10.86 -16.48
C LYS A 16 15.84 11.36 -15.04
N MET A 17 16.92 11.06 -14.35
CA MET A 17 17.22 11.56 -13.02
C MET A 17 18.67 12.04 -12.92
N HIS A 18 18.96 12.85 -11.91
CA HIS A 18 20.33 13.21 -11.55
C HIS A 18 21.10 11.98 -11.04
N GLU A 19 22.40 11.92 -11.35
CA GLU A 19 23.30 10.92 -10.76
C GLU A 19 23.57 11.27 -9.30
N VAL A 20 23.77 10.27 -8.45
CA VAL A 20 24.04 10.51 -7.04
C VAL A 20 25.39 11.21 -6.85
N LEU A 21 25.37 12.29 -6.08
CA LEU A 21 26.57 13.03 -5.65
C LEU A 21 26.74 12.82 -4.16
N CYS A 22 27.92 12.36 -3.75
CA CYS A 22 28.21 12.15 -2.34
C CYS A 22 29.55 12.74 -1.91
N GLU A 23 29.57 13.27 -0.68
CA GLU A 23 30.77 13.82 -0.06
C GLU A 23 31.13 12.98 1.19
N PRO A 24 32.40 12.57 1.34
CA PRO A 24 32.83 11.84 2.53
C PRO A 24 32.95 12.80 3.73
N GLU A 25 32.20 12.53 4.80
CA GLU A 25 32.21 13.30 6.05
C GLU A 25 32.66 12.41 7.23
N LYS A 26 33.97 12.28 7.42
CA LYS A 26 34.62 11.46 8.46
C LYS A 26 34.14 10.00 8.44
N GLN A 27 33.18 9.64 9.30
CA GLN A 27 32.61 8.30 9.44
C GLN A 27 31.26 8.14 8.74
N HIS A 28 30.82 9.17 8.01
CA HIS A 28 29.54 9.21 7.31
C HIS A 28 29.78 9.60 5.85
N THR A 29 28.82 9.24 5.00
CA THR A 29 28.73 9.71 3.62
C THR A 29 27.52 10.64 3.55
N LEU A 30 27.74 11.87 3.12
CA LEU A 30 26.70 12.86 2.90
C LEU A 30 26.21 12.74 1.45
N ILE A 31 24.91 12.50 1.26
CA ILE A 31 24.31 12.53 -0.07
C ILE A 31 23.81 13.95 -0.33
N VAL A 32 24.48 14.66 -1.24
CA VAL A 32 24.28 16.11 -1.44
C VAL A 32 22.97 16.39 -2.18
N ASN A 33 22.65 15.59 -3.20
CA ASN A 33 21.56 15.85 -4.13
C ASN A 33 20.36 14.91 -3.98
N LEU A 34 20.14 14.33 -2.80
CA LEU A 34 19.03 13.37 -2.61
C LEU A 34 17.64 14.00 -2.81
N GLU A 35 17.50 15.30 -2.52
CA GLU A 35 16.26 16.07 -2.79
C GLU A 35 15.95 16.19 -4.28
N GLU A 36 16.98 16.33 -5.12
CA GLU A 36 16.82 16.39 -6.58
C GLU A 36 16.41 15.02 -7.11
N ILE A 37 17.09 13.96 -6.65
CA ILE A 37 16.75 12.57 -7.01
C ILE A 37 15.34 12.21 -6.57
N GLY A 38 14.94 12.56 -5.35
CA GLY A 38 13.58 12.32 -4.86
C GLY A 38 12.53 13.05 -5.69
N ARG A 39 12.83 14.27 -6.15
CA ARG A 39 11.96 15.03 -7.05
C ARG A 39 11.82 14.37 -8.42
N ASP A 40 12.93 13.90 -9.01
CA ASP A 40 12.93 13.23 -10.31
C ASP A 40 12.16 11.90 -10.26
N LEU A 41 12.31 11.15 -9.16
CA LEU A 41 11.60 9.89 -8.92
C LEU A 41 10.18 10.08 -8.40
N LYS A 42 9.79 11.32 -8.06
CA LYS A 42 8.54 11.66 -7.38
C LYS A 42 8.31 10.78 -6.14
N ARG A 43 9.35 10.65 -5.31
CA ARG A 43 9.35 9.93 -4.03
C ARG A 43 9.94 10.80 -2.95
N ASP A 44 9.49 10.58 -1.72
CA ASP A 44 10.08 11.28 -0.57
C ASP A 44 11.56 10.89 -0.40
N PRO A 45 12.51 11.85 -0.39
CA PRO A 45 13.92 11.57 -0.20
C PRO A 45 14.22 10.77 1.08
N ALA A 46 13.43 10.96 2.15
CA ALA A 46 13.59 10.20 3.37
C ALA A 46 13.34 8.70 3.18
N ASN A 47 12.40 8.33 2.29
CA ASN A 47 12.13 6.94 1.95
C ASN A 47 13.29 6.31 1.17
N ILE A 48 13.91 7.06 0.26
CA ILE A 48 15.10 6.62 -0.47
C ILE A 48 16.26 6.41 0.50
N LEU A 49 16.50 7.36 1.42
CA LEU A 49 17.55 7.24 2.43
C LEU A 49 17.32 6.00 3.31
N ARG A 50 16.10 5.78 3.80
CA ARG A 50 15.75 4.60 4.61
C ARG A 50 15.99 3.30 3.85
N PHE A 51 15.67 3.24 2.56
CA PHE A 51 15.98 2.09 1.72
C PHE A 51 17.49 1.82 1.68
N LEU A 52 18.29 2.85 1.41
CA LEU A 52 19.76 2.74 1.41
C LEU A 52 20.27 2.21 2.75
N GLY A 53 19.74 2.70 3.87
CA GLY A 53 20.08 2.21 5.20
C GLY A 53 19.77 0.73 5.40
N LEU A 54 18.59 0.28 4.97
CA LEU A 54 18.18 -1.12 5.09
C LEU A 54 19.05 -2.05 4.23
N THR A 55 19.37 -1.66 3.00
CA THR A 55 20.18 -2.47 2.08
C THR A 55 21.64 -2.52 2.51
N LEU A 56 22.17 -1.43 3.05
CA LEU A 56 23.57 -1.34 3.50
C LEU A 56 23.75 -1.76 4.97
N GLY A 57 22.67 -2.09 5.68
CA GLY A 57 22.72 -2.57 7.06
C GLY A 57 23.05 -1.49 8.09
N CYS A 58 22.73 -0.22 7.80
CA CYS A 58 23.04 0.92 8.67
C CYS A 58 21.78 1.72 9.05
N SER A 59 21.82 2.36 10.22
CA SER A 59 20.75 3.24 10.68
C SER A 59 20.92 4.65 10.14
N THR A 60 19.96 5.13 9.35
CA THR A 60 20.04 6.42 8.68
C THR A 60 19.62 7.57 9.59
N LYS A 61 20.25 8.74 9.44
CA LYS A 61 19.87 9.96 10.14
C LYS A 61 19.66 11.10 9.15
N ILE A 62 18.57 11.84 9.34
CA ILE A 62 18.32 13.11 8.64
C ILE A 62 18.64 14.22 9.63
N ALA A 63 19.67 15.01 9.35
CA ALA A 63 20.04 16.15 10.18
C ALA A 63 19.44 17.42 9.59
N GLU A 64 18.83 18.26 10.42
CA GLU A 64 18.37 19.57 9.98
C GLU A 64 19.51 20.59 10.12
N HIS A 65 19.92 21.21 9.03
CA HIS A 65 20.94 22.25 9.04
C HIS A 65 20.46 23.46 8.23
N ASN A 66 20.34 24.63 8.88
CA ASN A 66 19.89 25.87 8.23
C ASN A 66 18.57 25.72 7.44
N LYS A 67 17.61 24.95 7.96
CA LYS A 67 16.31 24.64 7.33
C LYS A 67 16.38 23.76 6.07
N MET A 68 17.53 23.20 5.74
CA MET A 68 17.67 22.17 4.71
C MET A 68 18.01 20.82 5.36
N PRO A 69 17.39 19.70 4.91
CA PRO A 69 17.75 18.38 5.38
C PRO A 69 19.13 17.97 4.80
N LYS A 70 19.99 17.45 5.67
CA LYS A 70 21.22 16.74 5.31
C LYS A 70 21.00 15.24 5.47
N TYR A 71 21.26 14.49 4.40
CA TYR A 71 21.08 13.04 4.36
C TYR A 71 22.39 12.34 4.63
N LEU A 72 22.55 11.89 5.87
CA LEU A 72 23.78 11.27 6.36
C LEU A 72 23.61 9.76 6.44
N LEU A 73 24.51 9.05 5.80
CA LEU A 73 24.58 7.61 5.82
C LEU A 73 25.83 7.16 6.59
N PRO A 74 25.72 6.39 7.68
CA PRO A 74 26.90 5.90 8.40
C PRO A 74 27.72 4.93 7.57
N GLY A 75 29.03 5.17 7.51
CA GLY A 75 29.99 4.44 6.67
C GLY A 75 30.52 5.30 5.52
N THR A 76 31.53 4.75 4.84
CA THR A 76 32.12 5.34 3.62
C THR A 76 31.62 4.54 2.43
N TYR A 77 30.92 5.20 1.52
CA TYR A 77 30.39 4.57 0.30
C TYR A 77 30.77 5.41 -0.92
N ASP A 78 31.09 4.70 -2.00
CA ASP A 78 31.35 5.32 -3.29
C ASP A 78 30.04 5.60 -4.04
N GLU A 79 30.06 6.61 -4.91
CA GLU A 79 28.93 7.01 -5.74
C GLU A 79 28.37 5.84 -6.55
N SER A 80 29.24 5.00 -7.14
CA SER A 80 28.81 3.84 -7.92
C SER A 80 28.02 2.83 -7.09
N LYS A 81 28.38 2.64 -5.82
CA LYS A 81 27.66 1.72 -4.92
C LYS A 81 26.30 2.30 -4.54
N LEU A 82 26.25 3.58 -4.19
CA LEU A 82 25.00 4.27 -3.88
C LEU A 82 24.06 4.29 -5.10
N GLN A 83 24.58 4.57 -6.28
CA GLN A 83 23.82 4.62 -7.53
C GLN A 83 23.19 3.26 -7.85
N SER A 84 23.94 2.17 -7.66
CA SER A 84 23.45 0.80 -7.85
C SER A 84 22.29 0.49 -6.90
N THR A 85 22.42 0.87 -5.61
CA THR A 85 21.36 0.68 -4.63
C THR A 85 20.13 1.56 -4.91
N ILE A 86 20.32 2.77 -5.45
CA ILE A 86 19.19 3.61 -5.89
C ILE A 86 18.46 2.95 -7.07
N PHE A 87 19.16 2.31 -8.00
CA PHE A 87 18.50 1.54 -9.06
C PHE A 87 17.71 0.35 -8.52
N GLU A 88 18.21 -0.34 -7.49
CA GLU A 88 17.42 -1.37 -6.80
C GLU A 88 16.14 -0.79 -6.17
N PHE A 89 16.23 0.39 -5.55
CA PHE A 89 15.05 1.10 -5.06
C PHE A 89 14.06 1.42 -6.18
N ILE A 90 14.55 1.88 -7.33
CA ILE A 90 13.73 2.26 -8.48
C ILE A 90 12.98 1.03 -9.02
N ASP A 91 13.68 -0.07 -9.24
CA ASP A 91 13.09 -1.32 -9.69
C ASP A 91 12.01 -1.81 -8.72
N LEU A 92 12.27 -1.73 -7.41
CA LEU A 92 11.35 -2.23 -6.39
C LEU A 92 10.18 -1.30 -6.08
N PHE A 93 10.36 0.02 -6.06
CA PHE A 93 9.42 1.00 -5.48
C PHE A 93 8.95 2.11 -6.44
N VAL A 94 9.54 2.22 -7.63
CA VAL A 94 9.21 3.28 -8.59
C VAL A 94 8.62 2.70 -9.88
N LEU A 95 9.28 1.74 -10.53
CA LEU A 95 8.84 1.22 -11.82
C LEU A 95 7.57 0.37 -11.70
N CYS A 96 6.71 0.44 -12.73
CA CYS A 96 5.59 -0.47 -12.89
C CYS A 96 6.07 -1.86 -13.31
N ASN A 97 5.58 -2.92 -12.66
CA ASN A 97 5.90 -4.30 -13.01
C ASN A 97 5.35 -4.74 -14.39
N ALA A 98 4.31 -4.07 -14.89
CA ALA A 98 3.67 -4.41 -16.16
C ALA A 98 4.32 -3.69 -17.36
N CYS A 99 4.55 -2.38 -17.27
CA CYS A 99 4.99 -1.56 -18.40
C CYS A 99 6.34 -0.84 -18.20
N GLY A 100 6.95 -0.93 -17.00
CA GLY A 100 8.23 -0.29 -16.71
C GLY A 100 8.20 1.23 -16.63
N ASN A 101 7.02 1.87 -16.56
CA ASN A 101 6.91 3.31 -16.40
C ASN A 101 7.18 3.73 -14.94
N PRO A 102 7.99 4.79 -14.69
CA PRO A 102 8.27 5.29 -13.34
C PRO A 102 7.13 6.10 -12.69
N GLU A 103 6.10 6.49 -13.43
CA GLU A 103 4.95 7.21 -12.89
C GLU A 103 3.98 6.26 -12.18
N THR A 104 4.25 6.01 -10.90
CA THR A 104 3.43 5.15 -10.06
C THR A 104 3.09 5.77 -8.71
N PHE A 105 1.95 5.38 -8.16
CA PHE A 105 1.42 5.85 -6.88
C PHE A 105 1.29 4.69 -5.89
N PHE A 106 1.50 4.96 -4.61
CA PHE A 106 1.22 4.03 -3.54
C PHE A 106 -0.22 4.18 -3.07
N LEU A 107 -0.85 3.05 -2.79
CA LEU A 107 -2.17 2.97 -2.18
C LEU A 107 -2.16 1.89 -1.10
N VAL A 108 -3.04 2.01 -0.12
CA VAL A 108 -3.21 0.98 0.91
C VAL A 108 -4.61 0.39 0.77
N SER A 109 -4.68 -0.93 0.61
CA SER A 109 -5.93 -1.70 0.66
C SER A 109 -5.76 -2.75 1.74
N ASP A 110 -6.70 -2.81 2.68
CA ASP A 110 -6.77 -3.87 3.70
C ASP A 110 -5.46 -4.06 4.49
N GLY A 111 -4.76 -2.96 4.77
CA GLY A 111 -3.47 -2.98 5.47
C GLY A 111 -2.29 -3.48 4.63
N VAL A 112 -2.49 -3.72 3.34
CA VAL A 112 -1.46 -4.11 2.38
C VAL A 112 -1.06 -2.90 1.54
N LEU A 113 0.24 -2.71 1.39
CA LEU A 113 0.79 -1.71 0.48
C LEU A 113 0.67 -2.20 -0.97
N MET A 114 0.05 -1.38 -1.79
CA MET A 114 -0.22 -1.63 -3.19
C MET A 114 0.37 -0.47 -4.02
N ARG A 115 0.56 -0.70 -5.31
CA ARG A 115 1.08 0.32 -6.24
C ARG A 115 0.25 0.34 -7.52
N GLN A 116 -0.05 1.54 -8.01
CA GLN A 116 -0.81 1.77 -9.24
C GLN A 116 0.03 2.56 -10.24
N CYS A 117 -0.05 2.19 -11.51
CA CYS A 117 0.61 2.92 -12.59
C CYS A 117 -0.31 3.95 -13.24
N ASN A 118 0.21 5.18 -13.43
CA ASN A 118 -0.50 6.24 -14.12
C ASN A 118 -0.70 5.96 -15.62
N SER A 119 0.24 5.24 -16.22
CA SER A 119 0.30 5.09 -17.68
C SER A 119 -0.51 3.91 -18.21
N CYS A 120 -0.45 2.75 -17.55
CA CYS A 120 -1.22 1.57 -17.97
C CYS A 120 -2.42 1.27 -17.07
N GLY A 121 -2.59 1.97 -15.95
CA GLY A 121 -3.68 1.74 -15.00
C GLY A 121 -3.55 0.46 -14.17
N ALA A 122 -2.49 -0.33 -14.36
CA ALA A 122 -2.28 -1.55 -13.59
C ALA A 122 -2.11 -1.23 -12.11
N VAL A 123 -2.90 -1.91 -11.29
CA VAL A 123 -2.72 -1.99 -9.83
C VAL A 123 -1.99 -3.30 -9.56
N PHE A 124 -1.11 -3.36 -8.58
CA PHE A 124 -0.46 -4.59 -8.17
C PHE A 124 0.01 -4.50 -6.72
N LYS A 125 0.12 -5.66 -6.06
CA LYS A 125 0.64 -5.75 -4.70
C LYS A 125 2.13 -5.37 -4.68
N GLN A 126 2.53 -4.57 -3.70
CA GLN A 126 3.93 -4.24 -3.52
C GLN A 126 4.73 -5.50 -3.13
N GLN A 127 5.88 -5.68 -3.77
CA GLN A 127 6.78 -6.79 -3.44
C GLN A 127 7.21 -6.73 -1.98
N ASP A 128 7.34 -7.89 -1.34
CA ASP A 128 7.64 -7.99 0.08
C ASP A 128 9.04 -7.42 0.38
N HIS A 129 9.06 -6.34 1.15
CA HIS A 129 10.29 -5.68 1.56
C HIS A 129 10.13 -5.06 2.95
N LYS A 130 11.22 -5.02 3.74
CA LYS A 130 11.21 -4.46 5.11
C LYS A 130 10.71 -3.01 5.17
N LEU A 131 10.95 -2.25 4.09
CA LEU A 131 10.50 -0.86 3.97
C LEU A 131 8.96 -0.73 3.92
N ASN A 132 8.22 -1.74 3.43
CA ASN A 132 6.77 -1.72 3.39
C ASN A 132 6.17 -1.58 4.80
N VAL A 133 6.78 -2.26 5.78
CA VAL A 133 6.36 -2.18 7.19
C VAL A 133 6.56 -0.76 7.73
N VAL A 134 7.64 -0.08 7.34
CA VAL A 134 7.90 1.31 7.72
C VAL A 134 6.86 2.23 7.09
N PHE A 135 6.55 2.04 5.80
CA PHE A 135 5.54 2.84 5.10
C PHE A 135 4.17 2.69 5.75
N LEU A 136 3.71 1.45 6.00
CA LEU A 136 2.42 1.20 6.63
C LEU A 136 2.32 1.81 8.04
N LYS A 137 3.41 1.76 8.83
CA LYS A 137 3.48 2.42 10.14
C LYS A 137 3.40 3.95 10.02
N ASP A 138 4.14 4.53 9.09
CA ASP A 138 4.13 5.98 8.88
C ASP A 138 2.78 6.47 8.35
N ILE A 139 2.12 5.67 7.51
CA ILE A 139 0.76 5.93 7.02
C ILE A 139 -0.23 5.92 8.19
N GLY A 140 -0.19 4.88 9.03
CA GLY A 140 -1.05 4.79 10.22
C GLY A 140 -0.83 5.94 11.22
N ASN A 141 0.40 6.45 11.32
CA ASN A 141 0.76 7.57 12.17
C ASN A 141 0.58 8.95 11.51
N GLN A 142 0.06 9.02 10.27
CA GLN A 142 -0.08 10.26 9.48
C GLN A 142 1.25 11.02 9.27
N ARG A 143 2.37 10.30 9.21
CA ARG A 143 3.74 10.83 8.99
C ARG A 143 4.30 10.50 7.61
N PHE A 144 3.51 9.80 6.78
CA PHE A 144 3.92 9.44 5.44
C PHE A 144 3.83 10.65 4.50
N ASN A 145 4.98 11.10 3.99
CA ASN A 145 5.11 12.36 3.25
C ASN A 145 5.38 12.15 1.75
N ASP A 146 5.03 11.01 1.19
CA ASP A 146 5.16 10.78 -0.24
C ASP A 146 4.02 11.46 -1.01
N LYS A 147 4.34 12.36 -1.94
CA LYS A 147 3.34 13.08 -2.74
C LYS A 147 2.58 12.17 -3.69
N ASN A 148 3.14 11.02 -4.02
CA ASN A 148 2.51 10.01 -4.85
C ASN A 148 1.80 8.93 -4.01
N TYR A 149 1.32 9.29 -2.82
CA TYR A 149 0.48 8.44 -1.99
C TYR A 149 -0.98 8.90 -2.06
N GLU A 150 -1.88 7.97 -2.41
CA GLU A 150 -3.32 8.19 -2.32
C GLU A 150 -3.89 7.37 -1.15
N LYS A 151 -4.68 8.02 -0.28
CA LYS A 151 -5.24 7.40 0.93
C LYS A 151 -6.29 6.33 0.64
N GLU A 152 -6.92 6.39 -0.53
CA GLU A 152 -7.99 5.47 -0.94
C GLU A 152 -7.83 5.15 -2.43
N MET A 153 -8.22 3.94 -2.85
CA MET A 153 -8.44 3.68 -4.28
C MET A 153 -9.50 4.64 -4.79
N THR A 154 -9.17 5.49 -5.76
CA THR A 154 -10.20 6.30 -6.42
C THR A 154 -11.25 5.36 -7.05
N ARG A 155 -12.54 5.75 -7.00
CA ARG A 155 -13.67 4.94 -7.53
C ARG A 155 -13.49 4.53 -9.01
N ASP A 156 -12.62 5.21 -9.74
CA ASP A 156 -12.29 4.92 -11.14
C ASP A 156 -11.33 3.72 -11.29
N VAL A 157 -10.59 3.35 -10.23
CA VAL A 157 -9.70 2.19 -10.19
C VAL A 157 -10.48 0.88 -10.07
N LEU A 158 -11.63 0.91 -9.40
CA LEU A 158 -12.56 -0.22 -9.29
C LEU A 158 -13.16 -0.63 -10.65
N LYS A 159 -13.09 0.23 -11.67
CA LYS A 159 -13.70 0.03 -12.99
C LYS A 159 -12.75 -0.53 -14.06
N ASN A 160 -11.44 -0.62 -13.79
CA ASN A 160 -10.50 -1.16 -14.77
C ASN A 160 -10.49 -2.70 -14.70
N GLU A 161 -11.19 -3.32 -15.66
CA GLU A 161 -11.45 -4.77 -15.80
C GLU A 161 -10.22 -5.64 -16.09
N ASN A 162 -8.99 -5.11 -16.03
CA ASN A 162 -7.75 -5.89 -16.23
C ASN A 162 -7.04 -6.28 -14.92
N CYS A 163 -7.79 -6.33 -13.83
CA CYS A 163 -7.30 -6.68 -12.50
C CYS A 163 -7.48 -8.17 -12.20
N THR A 164 -7.01 -9.05 -13.09
CA THR A 164 -7.26 -10.50 -12.98
C THR A 164 -6.49 -11.21 -11.87
N ASP A 165 -5.68 -10.54 -11.05
CA ASP A 165 -4.97 -11.19 -9.93
C ASP A 165 -5.02 -10.45 -8.58
N ILE A 166 -5.82 -9.39 -8.41
CA ILE A 166 -5.91 -8.64 -7.12
C ILE A 166 -7.23 -8.85 -6.39
N VAL A 167 -8.27 -9.34 -7.05
CA VAL A 167 -9.55 -9.66 -6.37
C VAL A 167 -9.45 -10.92 -5.49
N ASN A 168 -8.26 -11.53 -5.41
CA ASN A 168 -7.93 -12.66 -4.54
C ASN A 168 -7.28 -12.26 -3.19
N LEU A 169 -7.37 -11.00 -2.74
CA LEU A 169 -7.38 -10.71 -1.29
C LEU A 169 -8.74 -11.13 -0.71
N SER A 170 -8.94 -12.45 -0.79
CA SER A 170 -10.18 -13.18 -0.52
C SER A 170 -10.10 -13.73 0.90
N TYR A 171 -10.95 -13.23 1.82
CA TYR A 171 -11.47 -13.90 3.03
C TYR A 171 -10.50 -14.50 4.07
N LYS A 172 -9.20 -14.58 3.79
CA LYS A 172 -8.22 -15.34 4.59
C LYS A 172 -7.53 -14.52 5.68
N ASP A 173 -7.74 -13.20 5.69
CA ASP A 173 -7.11 -12.31 6.68
C ASP A 173 -8.01 -11.96 7.88
N LEU A 174 -9.25 -12.47 7.92
CA LEU A 174 -9.99 -12.59 9.17
C LEU A 174 -9.34 -13.70 9.99
N LYS A 175 -8.32 -13.36 10.78
CA LYS A 175 -7.86 -14.25 11.84
C LYS A 175 -8.97 -14.36 12.88
N ILE A 176 -9.68 -15.49 12.82
CA ILE A 176 -10.81 -15.88 13.70
C ILE A 176 -10.42 -15.86 15.18
N GLU A 177 -9.12 -15.88 15.49
CA GLU A 177 -8.56 -15.85 16.85
C GLU A 177 -8.79 -14.54 17.62
N ASP A 178 -9.21 -13.44 16.96
CA ASP A 178 -9.46 -12.14 17.62
C ASP A 178 -10.93 -11.86 17.97
N ILE A 179 -11.84 -12.82 17.76
CA ILE A 179 -13.28 -12.64 18.02
C ILE A 179 -13.57 -12.89 19.50
N LYS A 180 -13.51 -11.83 20.30
CA LYS A 180 -13.77 -11.90 21.75
C LYS A 180 -15.26 -11.96 22.11
N ASN A 181 -16.16 -11.66 21.16
CA ASN A 181 -17.62 -11.60 21.39
C ASN A 181 -18.38 -11.68 20.04
N VAL A 182 -19.45 -12.48 19.98
CA VAL A 182 -20.38 -12.60 18.84
C VAL A 182 -20.93 -11.23 18.41
N GLN A 183 -21.13 -10.32 19.36
CA GLN A 183 -21.70 -8.99 19.09
C GLN A 183 -20.71 -8.02 18.42
N ASP A 184 -19.41 -8.10 18.73
CA ASP A 184 -18.35 -7.35 18.02
C ASP A 184 -18.20 -7.86 16.58
N PHE A 185 -18.38 -9.17 16.41
CA PHE A 185 -18.31 -9.83 15.12
C PHE A 185 -19.46 -9.40 14.18
N LEU A 186 -20.70 -9.40 14.67
CA LEU A 186 -21.86 -8.99 13.89
C LEU A 186 -21.78 -7.53 13.45
N LEU A 187 -21.15 -6.67 14.25
CA LEU A 187 -20.86 -5.28 13.87
C LEU A 187 -19.84 -5.18 12.74
N ARG A 188 -18.78 -5.99 12.77
CA ARG A 188 -17.80 -6.05 11.67
C ARG A 188 -18.44 -6.60 10.40
N LEU A 189 -19.30 -7.61 10.52
CA LEU A 189 -20.09 -8.13 9.40
C LEU A 189 -20.95 -7.03 8.79
N GLU A 190 -21.68 -6.25 9.61
CA GLU A 190 -22.48 -5.13 9.11
C GLU A 190 -21.63 -4.11 8.35
N ASN A 191 -20.45 -3.76 8.86
CA ASN A 191 -19.53 -2.83 8.17
C ASN A 191 -19.04 -3.39 6.82
N VAL A 192 -18.74 -4.70 6.74
CA VAL A 192 -18.35 -5.36 5.49
C VAL A 192 -19.52 -5.39 4.50
N LEU A 193 -20.74 -5.64 4.97
CA LEU A 193 -21.95 -5.59 4.13
C LEU A 193 -22.28 -4.16 3.67
N GLU A 194 -21.92 -3.15 4.46
CA GLU A 194 -22.04 -1.73 4.10
C GLU A 194 -20.99 -1.30 3.06
N SER A 195 -19.76 -1.85 3.12
CA SER A 195 -18.69 -1.53 2.17
C SER A 195 -18.72 -2.34 0.86
N GLU A 196 -19.25 -3.57 0.90
CA GLU A 196 -19.21 -4.48 -0.24
C GLU A 196 -20.49 -4.38 -1.10
N GLU A 197 -20.35 -3.88 -2.34
CA GLU A 197 -21.48 -3.73 -3.27
C GLU A 197 -21.85 -5.05 -3.99
N ARG A 198 -21.03 -6.12 -3.86
CA ARG A 198 -21.18 -7.38 -4.61
C ARG A 198 -21.97 -8.46 -3.84
N PRO A 199 -23.18 -8.85 -4.30
CA PRO A 199 -24.03 -9.80 -3.57
C PRO A 199 -23.48 -11.24 -3.51
N GLU A 200 -22.66 -11.64 -4.48
CA GLU A 200 -22.08 -12.99 -4.53
C GLU A 200 -21.03 -13.24 -3.43
N GLN A 201 -20.28 -12.20 -3.09
CA GLN A 201 -19.28 -12.22 -2.03
C GLN A 201 -19.95 -12.26 -0.65
N ILE A 202 -21.04 -11.51 -0.48
CA ILE A 202 -21.88 -11.56 0.72
C ILE A 202 -22.38 -12.99 0.97
N LYS A 203 -22.90 -13.65 -0.07
CA LYS A 203 -23.40 -15.04 0.00
C LYS A 203 -22.30 -16.04 0.36
N LYS A 204 -21.10 -15.89 -0.20
CA LYS A 204 -19.95 -16.75 0.13
C LYS A 204 -19.52 -16.58 1.59
N PHE A 205 -19.51 -15.34 2.08
CA PHE A 205 -19.16 -15.03 3.47
C PHE A 205 -20.15 -15.63 4.47
N LEU A 206 -21.44 -15.40 4.26
CA LEU A 206 -22.49 -15.92 5.12
C LEU A 206 -22.53 -17.46 5.13
N LYS A 207 -22.14 -18.13 4.04
CA LYS A 207 -21.97 -19.60 4.03
C LYS A 207 -20.78 -20.08 4.86
N GLU A 208 -19.66 -19.37 4.84
CA GLU A 208 -18.52 -19.70 5.70
C GLU A 208 -18.84 -19.43 7.18
N MET A 209 -19.70 -18.45 7.47
CA MET A 209 -20.20 -18.17 8.81
C MET A 209 -21.02 -19.30 9.43
N VAL A 210 -21.96 -19.86 8.67
CA VAL A 210 -22.75 -21.02 9.12
C VAL A 210 -21.84 -22.22 9.42
N LYS A 211 -20.75 -22.39 8.66
CA LYS A 211 -19.75 -23.45 8.93
C LYS A 211 -18.96 -23.24 10.22
N LEU A 212 -18.89 -22.01 10.73
CA LEU A 212 -18.16 -21.66 11.96
C LEU A 212 -19.04 -21.77 13.22
N GLY A 213 -20.29 -22.25 13.10
CA GLY A 213 -21.17 -22.52 14.22
C GLY A 213 -21.93 -21.29 14.73
N VAL A 214 -22.07 -20.25 13.91
CA VAL A 214 -23.02 -19.16 14.16
C VAL A 214 -24.36 -19.59 13.61
N ASP A 215 -25.36 -19.68 14.48
CA ASP A 215 -26.71 -20.08 14.10
C ASP A 215 -27.37 -19.00 13.22
N ILE A 216 -28.10 -19.47 12.22
CA ILE A 216 -28.84 -18.63 11.25
C ILE A 216 -29.82 -17.71 12.00
N GLU A 217 -30.41 -18.21 13.08
CA GLU A 217 -31.35 -17.51 13.96
C GLU A 217 -30.69 -16.30 14.67
N GLU A 218 -29.42 -16.38 15.07
CA GLU A 218 -28.72 -15.27 15.73
C GLU A 218 -28.39 -14.14 14.74
N ILE A 219 -28.08 -14.50 13.50
CA ILE A 219 -27.86 -13.55 12.41
C ILE A 219 -29.17 -12.81 12.11
N GLU A 220 -30.27 -13.54 11.99
CA GLU A 220 -31.61 -12.97 11.82
C GLU A 220 -31.96 -12.00 12.94
N GLU A 221 -31.83 -12.43 14.20
CA GLU A 221 -32.18 -11.62 15.36
C GLU A 221 -31.37 -10.31 15.40
N TYR A 222 -30.08 -10.36 15.01
CA TYR A 222 -29.24 -9.16 14.92
C TYR A 222 -29.68 -8.20 13.81
N PHE A 223 -30.00 -8.74 12.63
CA PHE A 223 -30.39 -7.93 11.47
C PHE A 223 -31.84 -7.41 11.55
N GLU A 224 -32.67 -8.00 12.41
CA GLU A 224 -34.01 -7.49 12.74
C GLU A 224 -34.00 -6.36 13.76
N LYS A 225 -33.10 -6.39 14.75
CA LYS A 225 -32.99 -5.36 15.78
C LYS A 225 -32.47 -4.03 15.21
N PRO A 226 -33.03 -2.87 15.61
CA PRO A 226 -32.52 -1.57 15.19
C PRO A 226 -31.10 -1.33 15.74
N LYS A 227 -30.24 -0.68 14.95
CA LYS A 227 -28.87 -0.30 15.33
C LYS A 227 -28.92 0.70 16.50
N LYS A 228 -28.04 0.55 17.49
CA LYS A 228 -27.99 1.43 18.68
C LYS A 228 -27.77 2.91 18.34
N ASP A 229 -27.04 3.20 17.25
CA ASP A 229 -26.61 4.55 16.87
C ASP A 229 -27.16 5.03 15.52
N GLY A 230 -28.24 4.45 14.99
CA GLY A 230 -28.84 4.97 13.74
C GLY A 230 -29.83 4.06 13.03
N LYS A 231 -30.19 4.47 11.80
CA LYS A 231 -31.05 3.68 10.91
C LYS A 231 -30.17 2.77 10.04
N ARG A 232 -30.42 1.46 10.10
CA ARG A 232 -29.78 0.44 9.24
C ARG A 232 -30.16 0.66 7.78
N ASN A 233 -29.21 0.46 6.86
CA ASN A 233 -29.47 0.57 5.43
C ASN A 233 -30.54 -0.47 4.99
N PRO A 234 -31.67 -0.04 4.40
CA PRO A 234 -32.75 -0.95 3.98
C PRO A 234 -32.30 -2.04 3.00
N LEU A 235 -31.28 -1.77 2.18
CA LEU A 235 -30.77 -2.72 1.20
C LEU A 235 -30.07 -3.92 1.85
N ILE A 236 -29.46 -3.74 3.01
CA ILE A 236 -28.78 -4.82 3.74
C ILE A 236 -29.80 -5.79 4.31
N LYS A 237 -30.88 -5.28 4.91
CA LYS A 237 -31.97 -6.11 5.42
C LYS A 237 -32.56 -7.00 4.32
N ASN A 238 -32.77 -6.45 3.12
CA ASN A 238 -33.27 -7.22 1.97
C ASN A 238 -32.26 -8.25 1.44
N ARG A 239 -30.95 -7.93 1.45
CA ARG A 239 -29.88 -8.83 1.00
C ARG A 239 -29.67 -10.00 1.97
N VAL A 240 -29.65 -9.72 3.27
CA VAL A 240 -29.55 -10.74 4.32
C VAL A 240 -30.78 -11.62 4.30
N LYS A 241 -31.98 -11.04 4.22
CA LYS A 241 -33.23 -11.82 4.10
C LYS A 241 -33.23 -12.76 2.89
N LYS A 242 -32.86 -12.24 1.71
CA LYS A 242 -32.75 -13.07 0.49
C LYS A 242 -31.73 -14.21 0.64
N PHE A 243 -30.65 -14.00 1.41
CA PHE A 243 -29.67 -15.05 1.67
C PHE A 243 -30.23 -16.14 2.60
N LEU A 244 -30.95 -15.74 3.65
CA LEU A 244 -31.55 -16.64 4.63
C LEU A 244 -32.65 -17.49 3.98
N ASP A 245 -33.51 -16.86 3.16
CA ASP A 245 -34.53 -17.52 2.34
C ASP A 245 -33.92 -18.55 1.33
N GLU A 246 -32.63 -18.45 1.00
CA GLU A 246 -31.91 -19.40 0.12
C GLU A 246 -31.14 -20.49 0.89
N CYS A 247 -31.08 -20.41 2.23
CA CYS A 247 -30.40 -21.37 3.09
C CYS A 247 -31.36 -22.33 3.82
N GLU A 248 -32.66 -22.00 3.90
CA GLU A 248 -33.75 -22.92 4.26
C GLU A 248 -34.03 -23.95 3.14
#